data_AF-F4KVR6-F1
#
_entry.id   AF-F4KVR6-F1
#
_cell.length_a   1.000
_cell.length_b   1.000
_cell.length_c   1.000
_cell.angle_alpha   90.00
_cell.angle_beta   90.00
_cell.angle_gamma   90.00
#
_symmetry.space_group_name_H-M   'P 1'
#
loop_
_entity.id
_entity.type
_entity.pdbx_description
1 polymer ?
#
loop_
_entity_poly.entity_id
_entity_poly.type
_entity_poly.pdbx_seq_one_letter_code
_entity_poly.pdbx_strand_id
1 'polypeptide(L)'
;MKRLIMSLALALSMLQLLATPPIIENVLLNTSVEDRSLVVRLANLQKEKTSITLESLDSRETYHEQNITAHNGYMTRLNLSKLPKGRYILRVKQESGSLRQVLVIDQNSILCSKIALD
;
A
#
# COMPACT_ATOMS: atom_id res chain seq x y z
N MET A 1 -39.87 -13.26 31.22
CA MET A 1 -39.20 -12.08 30.61
C MET A 1 -37.68 -12.09 30.81
N LYS A 2 -36.97 -13.21 30.53
CA LYS A 2 -35.50 -13.32 30.70
C LYS A 2 -34.77 -14.01 29.52
N ARG A 3 -35.49 -14.36 28.45
CA ARG A 3 -34.92 -15.08 27.29
C ARG A 3 -34.78 -14.23 26.02
N LEU A 4 -35.19 -12.96 26.06
CA LEU A 4 -35.15 -12.04 24.91
C LEU A 4 -33.90 -11.14 24.87
N ILE A 5 -33.07 -11.13 25.91
CA ILE A 5 -31.92 -10.21 26.01
C ILE A 5 -30.63 -10.86 25.44
N MET A 6 -30.59 -12.19 25.30
CA MET A 6 -29.36 -12.90 24.90
C MET A 6 -29.12 -12.95 23.38
N SER A 7 -30.14 -12.70 22.55
CA SER A 7 -30.03 -12.68 21.09
C SER A 7 -29.57 -11.33 20.53
N LEU A 8 -29.70 -10.23 21.29
CA LEU A 8 -29.31 -8.89 20.83
C LEU A 8 -27.79 -8.66 20.88
N ALA A 9 -27.08 -9.35 21.79
CA ALA A 9 -25.63 -9.24 21.92
C ALA A 9 -24.85 -9.97 20.82
N LEU A 10 -25.47 -10.95 20.14
CA LEU A 10 -24.81 -11.73 19.08
C LEU A 10 -24.87 -11.04 17.69
N ALA A 11 -25.76 -10.08 17.51
CA ALA A 11 -25.90 -9.34 16.24
C ALA A 11 -24.90 -8.18 16.11
N LEU A 12 -24.34 -7.69 17.22
CA LEU A 12 -23.46 -6.52 17.23
C LEU A 12 -21.98 -6.83 16.88
N SER A 13 -21.58 -8.11 16.89
CA SER A 13 -20.20 -8.52 16.61
C SER A 13 -19.90 -8.73 15.13
N MET A 14 -20.90 -8.70 14.23
CA MET A 14 -20.69 -8.92 12.79
C MET A 14 -20.45 -7.65 11.98
N LEU A 15 -20.50 -6.45 12.57
CA LEU A 15 -20.43 -5.19 11.81
C LEU A 15 -19.03 -4.62 11.57
N GLN A 16 -17.94 -5.29 11.98
CA GLN A 16 -16.60 -4.68 11.95
C GLN A 16 -15.71 -5.02 10.74
N LEU A 17 -16.19 -5.70 9.68
CA LEU A 17 -15.28 -6.33 8.72
C LEU A 17 -15.27 -5.79 7.27
N LEU A 18 -15.65 -4.52 7.04
CA LEU A 18 -15.58 -3.92 5.70
C LEU A 18 -15.06 -2.48 5.66
N ALA A 19 -14.37 -2.00 6.69
CA ALA A 19 -13.72 -0.70 6.61
C ALA A 19 -12.52 -0.81 5.64
N THR A 20 -12.69 -0.31 4.41
CA THR A 20 -11.56 -0.02 3.54
C THR A 20 -10.69 1.01 4.25
N PRO A 21 -9.35 0.84 4.24
CA PRO A 21 -8.49 1.84 4.84
C PRO A 21 -8.76 3.19 4.18
N PRO A 22 -8.81 4.29 4.94
CA PRO A 22 -9.05 5.61 4.38
C PRO A 22 -7.96 5.97 3.35
N ILE A 23 -8.26 6.90 2.45
CA ILE A 23 -7.31 7.35 1.43
C ILE A 23 -6.50 8.58 1.86
N ILE A 24 -5.20 8.42 1.60
CA ILE A 24 -4.15 9.38 1.22
C ILE A 24 -4.46 10.64 0.41
N GLU A 25 -5.38 11.53 0.76
CA GLU A 25 -5.70 12.67 -0.13
C GLU A 25 -4.53 13.60 -0.44
N ASN A 26 -3.65 13.84 0.54
CA ASN A 26 -2.62 14.87 0.41
C ASN A 26 -1.27 14.36 -0.10
N VAL A 27 -0.99 13.06 -0.02
CA VAL A 27 0.31 12.52 -0.44
C VAL A 27 0.33 12.33 -1.96
N LEU A 28 1.36 12.87 -2.60
CA LEU A 28 1.57 12.66 -4.03
C LEU A 28 2.54 11.51 -4.23
N LEU A 29 2.06 10.41 -4.81
CA LEU A 29 2.87 9.30 -5.29
C LEU A 29 3.09 9.45 -6.79
N ASN A 30 4.33 9.34 -7.24
CA ASN A 30 4.68 9.19 -8.66
C ASN A 30 5.71 8.06 -8.80
N THR A 31 5.56 7.24 -9.82
CA THR A 31 6.47 6.14 -10.11
C THR A 31 6.87 6.09 -11.58
N SER A 32 8.13 5.72 -11.81
CA SER A 32 8.66 5.45 -13.14
C SER A 32 9.53 4.20 -13.10
N VAL A 33 9.60 3.49 -14.22
CA VAL A 33 10.49 2.33 -14.39
C VAL A 33 11.73 2.77 -15.17
N GLU A 34 12.91 2.55 -14.61
CA GLU A 34 14.22 2.82 -15.19
C GLU A 34 15.12 1.61 -14.92
N ASP A 35 15.72 0.99 -15.95
CA ASP A 35 16.70 -0.09 -15.78
C ASP A 35 16.29 -1.20 -14.80
N ARG A 36 15.09 -1.77 -15.00
CA ARG A 36 14.46 -2.78 -14.09
C ARG A 36 14.39 -2.33 -12.62
N SER A 37 14.36 -1.03 -12.38
CA SER A 37 14.17 -0.44 -11.07
C SER A 37 12.91 0.41 -11.08
N LEU A 38 12.19 0.41 -9.97
CA LEU A 38 11.08 1.32 -9.74
C LEU A 38 11.60 2.55 -9.01
N VAL A 39 11.55 3.70 -9.65
CA VAL A 39 11.78 4.98 -8.98
C VAL A 39 10.47 5.41 -8.36
N VAL A 40 10.47 5.57 -7.03
CA VAL A 40 9.33 6.01 -6.23
C VAL A 40 9.60 7.41 -5.74
N ARG A 41 8.73 8.35 -6.09
CA ARG A 41 8.77 9.75 -5.66
C ARG A 41 7.54 10.05 -4.83
N LEU A 42 7.77 10.54 -3.62
CA LEU A 42 6.75 11.01 -2.71
C LEU A 42 6.91 12.50 -2.47
N ALA A 43 5.81 13.22 -2.45
CA ALA A 43 5.75 14.62 -2.04
C ALA A 43 4.57 14.85 -1.11
N ASN A 44 4.63 15.99 -0.40
CA ASN A 44 3.59 16.42 0.54
C ASN A 44 3.38 15.42 1.70
N LEU A 45 4.47 14.85 2.22
CA LEU A 45 4.45 13.91 3.33
C LEU A 45 4.10 14.55 4.68
N GLN A 46 4.13 15.89 4.78
CA GLN A 46 3.75 16.63 5.98
C GLN A 46 4.49 16.23 7.26
N LYS A 47 5.70 15.66 7.11
CA LYS A 47 6.52 15.12 8.21
C LYS A 47 5.87 13.96 8.97
N GLU A 48 4.72 13.46 8.52
CA GLU A 48 4.03 12.32 9.10
C GLU A 48 4.83 11.04 8.89
N LYS A 49 4.68 10.10 9.83
CA LYS A 49 5.26 8.77 9.70
C LYS A 49 4.65 8.07 8.49
N THR A 50 5.50 7.75 7.53
CA THR A 50 5.10 7.14 6.26
C THR A 50 5.84 5.82 6.09
N SER A 51 5.14 4.76 5.69
CA SER A 51 5.78 3.51 5.27
C SER A 51 5.57 3.25 3.77
N ILE A 52 6.61 2.75 3.12
CA ILE A 52 6.58 2.22 1.76
C ILE A 52 6.77 0.72 1.84
N THR A 53 5.85 -0.07 1.28
CA THR A 53 5.98 -1.53 1.19
C THR A 53 5.80 -2.01 -0.23
N LEU A 54 6.57 -3.01 -0.64
CA LEU A 54 6.37 -3.77 -1.88
C LEU A 54 6.11 -5.24 -1.51
N GLU A 55 4.90 -5.70 -1.78
CA GLU A 55 4.42 -7.03 -1.37
C GLU A 55 3.94 -7.82 -2.59
N SER A 56 4.21 -9.12 -2.63
CA SER A 56 3.65 -10.03 -3.64
C SER A 56 2.16 -10.25 -3.38
N LEU A 57 1.32 -10.08 -4.41
CA LEU A 57 -0.12 -10.34 -4.28
C LEU A 57 -0.45 -11.83 -4.20
N ASP A 58 0.44 -12.69 -4.69
CA ASP A 58 0.21 -14.14 -4.75
C ASP A 58 0.72 -14.83 -3.47
N SER A 59 1.95 -14.51 -3.03
CA SER A 59 2.56 -15.13 -1.85
C SER A 59 2.40 -14.34 -0.56
N ARG A 60 1.98 -13.06 -0.63
CA ARG A 60 1.98 -12.09 0.49
C ARG A 60 3.35 -11.83 1.10
N GLU A 61 4.42 -12.18 0.39
CA GLU A 61 5.79 -11.91 0.82
C GLU A 61 6.14 -10.43 0.62
N THR A 62 6.70 -9.81 1.65
CA THR A 62 7.22 -8.43 1.58
C THR A 62 8.66 -8.43 1.09
N TYR A 63 8.89 -7.82 -0.07
CA TYR A 63 10.23 -7.70 -0.67
C TYR A 63 10.92 -6.38 -0.36
N HIS A 64 10.15 -5.37 0.04
CA HIS A 64 10.69 -4.09 0.48
C HIS A 64 9.78 -3.50 1.55
N GLU A 65 10.40 -2.96 2.59
CA GLU A 65 9.74 -2.15 3.61
C GLU A 65 10.69 -1.03 4.03
N GLN A 66 10.19 0.20 4.00
CA GLN A 66 10.93 1.38 4.41
C GLN A 66 10.03 2.33 5.20
N ASN A 67 10.53 2.80 6.34
CA ASN A 67 9.88 3.84 7.12
C ASN A 67 10.55 5.19 6.87
N ILE A 68 9.74 6.24 6.78
CA ILE A 68 10.14 7.62 6.53
C ILE A 68 9.46 8.48 7.60
N THR A 69 10.22 9.33 8.27
CA THR A 69 9.73 10.24 9.31
C THR A 69 10.36 11.61 9.13
N ALA A 70 9.65 12.69 9.51
CA ALA A 70 10.20 14.05 9.48
C ALA A 70 10.64 14.59 8.10
N HIS A 71 10.13 14.03 7.00
CA HIS A 71 10.38 14.51 5.64
C HIS A 71 9.10 15.05 5.00
N ASN A 72 9.22 16.03 4.10
CA ASN A 72 8.08 16.50 3.28
C ASN A 72 8.08 15.90 1.85
N GLY A 73 9.24 15.45 1.38
CA GLY A 73 9.38 14.73 0.13
C GLY A 73 10.43 13.64 0.28
N TYR A 74 10.32 12.60 -0.54
CA TYR A 74 11.21 11.45 -0.48
C TYR A 74 11.33 10.80 -1.85
N MET A 75 12.51 10.27 -2.16
CA MET A 75 12.74 9.50 -3.37
C MET A 75 13.53 8.24 -3.02
N THR A 76 13.11 7.11 -3.55
CA THR A 76 13.87 5.86 -3.48
C THR A 76 13.83 5.14 -4.82
N ARG A 77 14.84 4.31 -5.07
CA ARG A 77 14.93 3.44 -6.24
C ARG A 77 14.94 2.00 -5.77
N LEU A 78 13.90 1.25 -6.12
CA LEU A 78 13.75 -0.15 -5.76
C LEU A 78 14.26 -1.02 -6.91
N ASN A 79 15.30 -1.82 -6.67
CA ASN A 79 15.80 -2.75 -7.68
C ASN A 79 14.86 -3.96 -7.79
N LEU A 80 14.22 -4.14 -8.95
CA LEU A 80 13.26 -5.22 -9.20
C LEU A 80 13.89 -6.42 -9.94
N SER A 81 15.20 -6.38 -10.22
CA SER A 81 15.87 -7.38 -11.06
C SER A 81 15.89 -8.80 -10.49
N LYS A 82 15.80 -8.91 -9.16
CA LYS A 82 15.79 -10.21 -8.45
C LYS A 82 14.40 -10.68 -8.06
N LEU A 83 13.36 -9.90 -8.35
CA LEU A 83 12.00 -10.29 -8.03
C LEU A 83 11.54 -11.39 -9.00
N PRO A 84 10.87 -12.44 -8.49
CA PRO A 84 10.16 -13.38 -9.34
C PRO A 84 9.17 -12.66 -10.27
N LYS A 85 8.78 -13.34 -11.35
CA LYS A 85 7.65 -12.86 -12.13
C LYS A 85 6.39 -12.95 -11.28
N GLY A 86 5.50 -11.98 -11.42
CA GLY A 86 4.26 -11.99 -10.68
C GLY A 86 3.66 -10.61 -10.52
N ARG A 87 2.65 -10.54 -9.66
CA ARG A 87 1.94 -9.30 -9.35
C ARG A 87 2.35 -8.82 -7.97
N TYR A 88 2.62 -7.53 -7.88
CA TYR A 88 3.08 -6.88 -6.67
C TYR A 88 2.22 -5.67 -6.38
N ILE A 89 2.17 -5.28 -5.11
CA ILE A 89 1.52 -4.06 -4.66
C ILE A 89 2.55 -3.17 -3.98
N LEU A 90 2.78 -1.99 -4.56
CA LEU A 90 3.44 -0.89 -3.87
C LEU A 90 2.37 -0.18 -3.04
N ARG A 91 2.61 -0.07 -1.73
CA ARG A 91 1.72 0.61 -0.79
C ARG A 91 2.50 1.70 -0.08
N VAL A 92 1.92 2.90 -0.06
CA VAL A 92 2.39 4.03 0.75
C VAL A 92 1.35 4.27 1.82
N LYS A 93 1.74 4.22 3.10
CA LYS A 93 0.81 4.32 4.22
C LYS A 93 1.22 5.40 5.20
N GLN A 94 0.25 6.18 5.65
CA GLN A 94 0.32 7.08 6.80
C GLN A 94 -0.80 6.70 7.79
N GLU A 95 -0.91 7.44 8.88
CA GLU A 95 -2.03 7.24 9.82
C GLU A 95 -3.38 7.55 9.15
N SER A 96 -3.41 8.61 8.34
CA SER A 96 -4.58 9.10 7.61
C SER A 96 -5.07 8.17 6.50
N GLY A 97 -4.28 7.18 6.08
CA GLY A 97 -4.70 6.27 5.01
C GLY A 97 -3.59 5.54 4.26
N SER A 98 -3.93 5.06 3.06
CA SER A 98 -2.93 4.53 2.13
C SER A 98 -3.18 4.87 0.65
N LEU A 99 -2.09 4.83 -0.13
CA LEU A 99 -2.08 4.84 -1.59
C LEU A 99 -1.54 3.52 -2.09
N ARG A 100 -2.09 3.02 -3.21
CA ARG A 100 -1.70 1.71 -3.76
C ARG A 100 -1.41 1.79 -5.26
N GLN A 101 -0.43 1.03 -5.70
CA GLN A 101 -0.16 0.83 -7.12
C GLN A 101 0.18 -0.63 -7.37
N VAL A 102 -0.44 -1.21 -8.38
CA VAL A 102 -0.16 -2.58 -8.79
C VAL A 102 0.98 -2.57 -9.80
N LEU A 103 1.93 -3.48 -9.61
CA LEU A 103 3.01 -3.76 -10.53
C LEU A 103 2.85 -5.18 -11.08
N VAL A 104 3.11 -5.34 -12.37
CA VAL A 104 3.23 -6.65 -13.02
C VAL A 104 4.66 -6.78 -13.53
N ILE A 105 5.39 -7.76 -12.99
CA ILE A 105 6.76 -8.07 -13.39
C ILE A 105 6.75 -9.30 -14.27
N ASP A 106 7.25 -9.16 -15.50
CA ASP A 106 7.48 -10.27 -16.44
C ASP A 106 8.97 -10.34 -16.85
N GLN A 107 9.33 -11.20 -17.81
CA GLN A 107 10.71 -11.39 -18.27
C GLN A 107 11.33 -10.08 -18.74
N ASN A 108 10.60 -9.33 -19.55
CA ASN A 108 11.16 -8.22 -20.33
C ASN A 108 10.54 -6.87 -19.98
N SER A 109 9.48 -6.86 -19.18
CA SER A 109 8.71 -5.64 -18.91
C SER A 109 8.25 -5.58 -17.46
N ILE A 110 8.12 -4.35 -16.99
CA ILE A 110 7.48 -4.03 -15.72
C ILE A 110 6.36 -3.04 -16.06
N LEU A 111 5.14 -3.44 -15.77
CA LEU A 111 3.96 -2.62 -16.01
C LEU A 111 3.47 -2.08 -14.67
N CYS A 112 3.11 -0.80 -14.65
CA CYS A 112 2.55 -0.14 -13.47
C CYS A 112 1.12 0.29 -13.78
N SER A 113 0.19 -0.01 -12.87
CA SER A 113 -1.17 0.51 -12.96
C SER A 113 -1.19 2.01 -12.70
N LYS A 114 -2.35 2.64 -12.93
CA LYS A 114 -2.64 3.92 -12.27
C LYS A 114 -2.59 3.74 -10.76
N ILE A 115 -2.24 4.82 -10.07
CA ILE A 115 -2.29 4.85 -8.61
C ILE A 115 -3.75 4.87 -8.20
N ALA A 116 -4.12 3.90 -7.37
CA ALA A 116 -5.44 3.83 -6.77
C ALA A 116 -5.43 4.65 -5.48
N LEU A 117 -6.41 5.54 -5.42
CA LEU A 117 -6.91 6.21 -4.23
C LEU A 117 -7.99 5.26 -3.66
N ASP A 118 -7.87 4.82 -2.41
CA ASP A 118 -8.76 3.82 -1.78
C ASP A 118 -10.13 4.34 -1.35
#